data_AF-A0A5Q6PCB1-F1
#
_entry.id   AF-A0A5Q6PCB1-F1
#
_cell.length_a   1.000
_cell.length_b   1.000
_cell.length_c   1.000
_cell.angle_alpha   90.00
_cell.angle_beta   90.00
_cell.angle_gamma   90.00
#
_symmetry.space_group_name_H-M   'P 1'
#
loop_
_entity.id
_entity.type
_entity.pdbx_description
1 polymer ?
#
loop_
_entity_poly.entity_id
_entity_poly.type
_entity_poly.pdbx_seq_one_letter_code
_entity_poly.pdbx_strand_id
1 'polypeptide(L)'
;MFEMDFLNLTITILATIAALFSALSSWKSYQITKSLMKNCNIFFDTKRNSGNITATSESERVLVQDITLKIRFGIFDRKSFSLTKLLNVHLDRERSSGYDGLFLILFERGLTSGESYRFPLSHLFKMATNNIIAVEGERKNDLDLSKLKAGNTVDIIFNVNGRVEVVRIKLSHDLINKINDNTLNKNDFRLQLKHS
;
A
#
# COMPACT_ATOMS: atom_id res chain seq x y z
N MET A 1 -12.09 -46.16 -41.48
CA MET A 1 -12.71 -45.76 -40.19
C MET A 1 -11.67 -45.18 -39.23
N PHE A 2 -10.51 -45.82 -39.05
CA PHE A 2 -9.44 -45.33 -38.16
C PHE A 2 -8.82 -43.95 -38.52
N GLU A 3 -8.69 -43.58 -39.80
CA GLU A 3 -8.07 -42.29 -40.18
C GLU A 3 -8.86 -41.04 -39.75
N MET A 4 -10.20 -41.11 -39.75
CA MET A 4 -11.05 -39.97 -39.36
C MET A 4 -10.97 -39.66 -37.85
N ASP A 5 -10.77 -40.69 -37.03
CA ASP A 5 -10.65 -40.54 -35.57
C ASP A 5 -9.29 -39.91 -35.18
N PHE A 6 -8.21 -40.26 -35.88
CA PHE A 6 -6.91 -39.61 -35.71
C PHE A 6 -6.91 -38.15 -36.15
N LEU A 7 -7.61 -37.83 -37.24
CA LEU A 7 -7.75 -36.46 -37.72
C LEU A 7 -8.51 -35.59 -36.70
N ASN A 8 -9.62 -36.09 -36.15
CA ASN A 8 -10.41 -35.40 -35.12
C ASN A 8 -9.64 -35.22 -33.81
N LEU A 9 -8.86 -36.23 -33.39
CA LEU A 9 -7.99 -36.13 -32.22
C LEU A 9 -6.94 -35.03 -32.41
N THR A 10 -6.30 -34.98 -33.58
CA THR A 10 -5.25 -34.01 -33.91
C THR A 10 -5.81 -32.58 -33.94
N ILE A 11 -6.99 -32.39 -34.55
CA ILE A 11 -7.70 -31.10 -34.57
C ILE A 11 -8.06 -30.66 -33.15
N THR A 12 -8.53 -31.59 -32.31
CA THR A 12 -8.89 -31.29 -30.91
C THR A 12 -7.67 -30.88 -30.09
N ILE A 13 -6.53 -31.55 -30.27
CA ILE A 13 -5.26 -31.19 -29.61
C ILE A 13 -4.81 -29.80 -30.05
N LEU A 14 -4.80 -29.52 -31.35
CA LEU A 14 -4.42 -28.21 -31.89
C LEU A 14 -5.34 -27.10 -31.40
N ALA A 15 -6.65 -27.33 -31.36
CA ALA A 15 -7.64 -26.38 -30.82
C ALA A 15 -7.43 -26.13 -29.33
N THR A 16 -7.11 -27.17 -28.55
CA THR A 16 -6.83 -27.05 -27.11
C THR A 16 -5.57 -26.24 -26.85
N ILE A 17 -4.50 -26.49 -27.63
CA ILE A 17 -3.26 -25.72 -27.57
C ILE A 17 -3.52 -24.26 -27.93
N ALA A 18 -4.27 -23.99 -29.01
CA ALA A 18 -4.63 -22.65 -29.42
C ALA A 18 -5.44 -21.92 -28.32
N ALA A 19 -6.42 -22.59 -27.71
CA ALA A 19 -7.21 -22.04 -26.60
C ALA A 19 -6.34 -21.69 -25.38
N LEU A 20 -5.35 -22.53 -25.05
CA LEU A 20 -4.37 -22.27 -23.99
C LEU A 20 -3.54 -21.01 -24.27
N PHE A 21 -3.03 -20.86 -25.50
CA PHE A 21 -2.29 -19.66 -25.90
C PHE A 21 -3.17 -18.40 -25.89
N SER A 22 -4.42 -18.50 -26.32
CA SER A 22 -5.38 -17.40 -26.22
C SER A 22 -5.63 -17.01 -24.76
N ALA A 23 -5.85 -17.98 -23.86
CA ALA A 23 -6.04 -17.72 -22.44
C ALA A 23 -4.81 -17.06 -21.80
N LEU A 24 -3.60 -17.52 -22.13
CA LEU A 24 -2.34 -16.92 -21.69
C LEU A 24 -2.19 -15.48 -22.19
N SER A 25 -2.52 -15.23 -23.45
CA SER A 25 -2.49 -13.88 -24.05
C SER A 25 -3.50 -12.95 -23.37
N SER A 26 -4.74 -13.40 -23.17
CA SER A 26 -5.78 -12.64 -22.47
C SER A 26 -5.39 -12.33 -21.03
N TRP A 27 -4.78 -13.27 -20.32
CA TRP A 27 -4.26 -13.04 -18.97
C TRP A 27 -3.16 -11.98 -18.96
N LYS A 28 -2.20 -12.05 -19.90
CA LYS A 28 -1.13 -11.07 -20.03
C LYS A 28 -1.69 -9.68 -20.34
N SER A 29 -2.62 -9.58 -21.29
CA SER A 29 -3.32 -8.33 -21.63
C SER A 29 -4.08 -7.77 -20.43
N TYR A 30 -4.80 -8.61 -19.69
CA TYR A 30 -5.48 -8.19 -18.46
C TYR A 30 -4.52 -7.59 -17.43
N GLN A 31 -3.35 -8.21 -17.19
CA GLN A 31 -2.35 -7.67 -16.27
C GLN A 31 -1.79 -6.33 -16.75
N ILE A 32 -1.56 -6.17 -18.05
CA ILE A 32 -1.10 -4.92 -18.65
C ILE A 32 -2.17 -3.82 -18.51
N THR A 33 -3.42 -4.10 -18.88
CA THR A 33 -4.53 -3.16 -18.73
C THR A 33 -4.73 -2.79 -17.26
N LYS A 34 -4.67 -3.76 -16.35
CA LYS A 34 -4.74 -3.51 -14.90
C LYS A 34 -3.62 -2.58 -14.41
N SER A 35 -2.41 -2.73 -14.94
CA SER A 35 -1.27 -1.86 -14.62
C SER A 35 -1.42 -0.46 -15.22
N LEU A 36 -1.96 -0.33 -16.44
CA LEU A 36 -2.21 0.95 -17.10
C LEU A 36 -3.37 1.73 -16.46
N MET A 37 -4.34 1.00 -15.90
CA MET A 37 -5.43 1.55 -15.10
C MET A 37 -5.03 1.89 -13.66
N LYS A 38 -3.73 1.90 -13.32
CA LYS A 38 -3.30 2.36 -11.99
C LYS A 38 -3.47 3.86 -11.90
N ASN A 39 -4.33 4.28 -10.97
CA ASN A 39 -4.63 5.69 -10.74
C ASN A 39 -3.58 6.37 -9.86
N CYS A 40 -2.69 5.57 -9.23
CA CYS A 40 -1.56 6.06 -8.47
C CYS A 40 -0.33 5.14 -8.59
N ASN A 41 0.84 5.72 -8.32
CA ASN A 41 2.08 4.99 -8.05
C ASN A 41 2.47 5.20 -6.58
N ILE A 42 2.89 4.13 -5.90
CA ILE A 42 3.37 4.19 -4.52
C ILE A 42 4.80 3.65 -4.48
N PHE A 43 5.73 4.43 -3.93
CA PHE A 43 7.14 4.08 -3.85
C PHE A 43 7.71 4.37 -2.47
N PHE A 44 8.51 3.43 -1.95
CA PHE A 44 9.15 3.52 -0.64
C PHE A 44 10.67 3.46 -0.73
N ASP A 45 11.32 4.40 -0.05
CA ASP A 45 12.75 4.39 0.22
C ASP A 45 12.98 4.18 1.73
N THR A 46 13.32 2.95 2.10
CA THR A 46 13.57 2.56 3.49
C THR A 46 14.83 3.20 4.06
N LYS A 47 15.85 3.51 3.24
CA LYS A 47 17.08 4.17 3.70
C LYS A 47 16.80 5.62 4.06
N ARG A 48 16.08 6.33 3.18
CA ARG A 48 15.68 7.73 3.40
C ARG A 48 14.50 7.88 4.35
N ASN A 49 13.87 6.77 4.76
CA ASN A 49 12.67 6.79 5.60
C ASN A 49 11.54 7.60 4.94
N SER A 50 11.31 7.40 3.65
CA SER A 50 10.30 8.16 2.92
C SER A 50 9.42 7.25 2.07
N GLY A 51 8.12 7.46 2.15
CA GLY A 51 7.16 7.00 1.17
C GLY A 51 6.68 8.15 0.30
N ASN A 52 6.35 7.84 -0.94
CA ASN A 52 5.73 8.75 -1.87
C ASN A 52 4.55 8.06 -2.55
N ILE A 53 3.43 8.77 -2.65
CA ILE A 53 2.28 8.38 -3.45
C ILE A 53 2.02 9.47 -4.48
N THR A 54 1.98 9.09 -5.75
CA THR A 54 1.82 9.99 -6.88
C THR A 54 0.51 9.67 -7.60
N ALA A 55 -0.31 10.68 -7.85
CA ALA A 55 -1.49 10.52 -8.69
C ALA A 55 -1.12 10.54 -10.17
N THR A 56 -1.50 9.47 -10.86
CA THR A 56 -1.25 9.27 -12.29
C THR A 56 -2.53 9.41 -13.11
N SER A 57 -3.70 9.35 -12.46
CA SER A 57 -5.00 9.53 -13.13
C SER A 57 -5.28 11.01 -13.39
N GLU A 58 -5.71 11.32 -14.61
CA GLU A 58 -6.21 12.63 -15.01
C GLU A 58 -7.70 12.83 -14.68
N SER A 59 -8.45 11.74 -14.52
CA SER A 59 -9.91 11.77 -14.35
C SER A 59 -10.37 11.55 -12.90
N GLU A 60 -9.56 10.90 -12.07
CA GLU A 60 -9.93 10.55 -10.71
C GLU A 60 -8.92 11.08 -9.69
N ARG A 61 -9.44 11.56 -8.56
CA ARG A 61 -8.59 11.83 -7.40
C ARG A 61 -8.16 10.52 -6.76
N VAL A 62 -6.91 10.46 -6.32
CA VAL A 62 -6.36 9.35 -5.55
C VAL A 62 -6.70 9.57 -4.08
N LEU A 63 -7.70 8.85 -3.59
CA LEU A 63 -8.11 8.85 -2.19
C LEU A 63 -7.69 7.54 -1.53
N VAL A 64 -6.90 7.65 -0.47
CA VAL A 64 -6.53 6.51 0.37
C VAL A 64 -7.67 6.29 1.35
N GLN A 65 -8.37 5.17 1.20
CA GLN A 65 -9.44 4.75 2.09
C GLN A 65 -8.92 4.00 3.31
N ASP A 66 -7.86 3.19 3.14
CA ASP A 66 -7.19 2.49 4.24
C ASP A 66 -5.69 2.32 4.03
N ILE A 67 -4.96 2.30 5.15
CA ILE A 67 -3.57 1.84 5.19
C ILE A 67 -3.50 0.76 6.26
N THR A 68 -3.02 -0.42 5.91
CA THR A 68 -2.81 -1.52 6.85
C THR A 68 -1.36 -1.98 6.82
N LEU A 69 -0.72 -2.07 7.98
CA LEU A 69 0.59 -2.71 8.15
C LEU A 69 0.40 -4.18 8.49
N LYS A 70 0.87 -5.09 7.64
CA LYS A 70 0.97 -6.52 7.98
C LYS A 70 2.41 -6.87 8.27
N ILE A 71 2.73 -7.13 9.53
CA ILE A 71 4.08 -7.39 10.00
C ILE A 71 4.25 -8.87 10.27
N ARG A 72 5.31 -9.44 9.70
CA ARG A 72 5.74 -10.82 9.96
C ARG A 72 6.88 -10.81 10.98
N PHE A 73 6.55 -11.13 12.23
CA PHE A 73 7.52 -11.20 13.34
C PHE A 73 8.34 -12.50 13.30
N GLY A 74 7.80 -13.56 12.72
CA GLY A 74 8.47 -14.85 12.55
C GLY A 74 7.86 -15.69 11.44
N ILE A 75 8.22 -16.98 11.36
CA ILE A 75 7.68 -17.86 10.31
C ILE A 75 6.16 -17.99 10.44
N PHE A 76 5.66 -18.11 11.68
CA PHE A 76 4.25 -18.34 12.00
C PHE A 76 3.55 -17.14 12.64
N ASP A 77 4.30 -16.13 13.12
CA ASP A 77 3.71 -14.94 13.74
C ASP A 77 3.54 -13.80 12.74
N ARG A 78 2.29 -13.43 12.49
CA ARG A 78 1.88 -12.36 11.61
C ARG A 78 0.76 -11.57 12.27
N LYS A 79 0.88 -10.25 12.28
CA LYS A 79 -0.15 -9.35 12.79
C LYS A 79 -0.46 -8.26 11.78
N SER A 80 -1.71 -7.80 11.78
CA SER A 80 -2.19 -6.73 10.91
C SER A 80 -2.63 -5.54 11.77
N PHE A 81 -2.24 -4.34 11.35
CA PHE A 81 -2.52 -3.08 12.05
C PHE A 81 -3.12 -2.12 11.04
N SER A 82 -4.43 -1.89 11.11
CA SER A 82 -5.13 -0.93 10.25
C SER A 82 -5.01 0.47 10.86
N LEU A 83 -4.60 1.43 10.03
CA LEU A 83 -4.32 2.81 10.43
C LEU A 83 -5.55 3.73 10.26
N THR A 84 -6.60 3.30 9.57
CA THR A 84 -7.84 4.09 9.35
C THR A 84 -8.68 4.33 10.56
N LYS A 85 -8.71 3.37 11.48
CA LYS A 85 -9.51 3.48 12.71
C LYS A 85 -9.06 4.65 13.61
N LEU A 86 -7.99 5.34 13.24
CA LEU A 86 -7.39 6.47 13.92
C LEU A 86 -7.69 7.83 13.27
N LEU A 87 -8.47 7.86 12.16
CA LEU A 87 -8.74 9.07 11.38
C LEU A 87 -9.26 10.21 12.27
N ASN A 88 -10.28 9.98 13.10
CA ASN A 88 -10.86 11.06 13.92
C ASN A 88 -9.92 11.59 15.02
N VAL A 89 -9.09 10.74 15.63
CA VAL A 89 -8.20 11.16 16.73
C VAL A 89 -6.90 11.78 16.22
N HIS A 90 -6.41 11.34 15.06
CA HIS A 90 -5.28 12.01 14.42
C HIS A 90 -5.70 13.28 13.69
N LEU A 91 -6.93 13.40 13.18
CA LEU A 91 -7.41 14.64 12.57
C LEU A 91 -7.35 15.81 13.56
N ASP A 92 -7.83 15.65 14.79
CA ASP A 92 -7.77 16.72 15.80
C ASP A 92 -6.32 17.11 16.13
N ARG A 93 -5.43 16.10 16.21
CA ARG A 93 -4.00 16.32 16.48
C ARG A 93 -3.26 16.95 15.29
N GLU A 94 -3.54 16.51 14.07
CA GLU A 94 -2.97 17.05 12.83
C GLU A 94 -3.46 18.48 12.58
N ARG A 95 -4.77 18.73 12.72
CA ARG A 95 -5.39 20.06 12.57
C ARG A 95 -4.87 21.07 13.59
N SER A 96 -4.75 20.67 14.87
CA SER A 96 -4.18 21.54 15.91
C SER A 96 -2.68 21.81 15.73
N SER A 97 -1.97 20.91 15.05
CA SER A 97 -0.53 21.07 14.77
C SER A 97 -0.19 21.84 13.49
N GLY A 98 -1.20 22.21 12.69
CA GLY A 98 -1.07 23.04 11.50
C GLY A 98 -0.31 22.37 10.34
N TYR A 99 -0.37 21.04 10.24
CA TYR A 99 0.31 20.29 9.17
C TYR A 99 -0.62 19.96 8.01
N ASP A 100 -0.04 19.94 6.81
CA ASP A 100 -0.53 19.15 5.67
C ASP A 100 -0.28 17.66 5.97
N GLY A 101 -0.97 17.17 7.00
CA GLY A 101 -0.80 15.84 7.55
C GLY A 101 -1.17 14.74 6.56
N LEU A 102 -0.64 13.54 6.81
CA LEU A 102 -0.83 12.39 5.94
C LEU A 102 -2.32 12.05 5.81
N PHE A 103 -3.11 12.28 6.86
CA PHE A 103 -4.53 12.01 6.86
C PHE A 103 -5.34 13.04 6.07
N LEU A 104 -5.10 14.34 6.27
CA LEU A 104 -5.83 15.38 5.54
C LEU A 104 -5.63 15.28 4.03
N ILE A 105 -4.38 15.08 3.58
CA ILE A 105 -4.10 15.07 2.15
C ILE A 105 -4.53 13.76 1.48
N LEU A 106 -4.24 12.59 2.06
CA LEU A 106 -4.52 11.32 1.39
C LEU A 106 -5.94 10.80 1.61
N PHE A 107 -6.52 11.00 2.80
CA PHE A 107 -7.81 10.41 3.16
C PHE A 107 -9.00 11.37 2.93
N GLU A 108 -8.82 12.69 3.11
CA GLU A 108 -9.90 13.66 2.90
C GLU A 108 -9.83 14.34 1.53
N ARG A 109 -8.72 15.03 1.23
CA ARG A 109 -8.59 15.81 -0.02
C ARG A 109 -8.38 14.92 -1.25
N GLY A 110 -7.55 13.90 -1.09
CA GLY A 110 -6.98 13.10 -2.16
C GLY A 110 -5.90 13.84 -2.95
N LEU A 111 -5.26 13.14 -3.87
CA LEU A 111 -4.32 13.71 -4.83
C LEU A 111 -4.95 13.84 -6.21
N THR A 112 -4.72 14.96 -6.87
CA THR A 112 -5.09 15.22 -8.26
C THR A 112 -3.92 14.92 -9.19
N SER A 113 -4.18 14.82 -10.50
CA SER A 113 -3.18 14.41 -11.49
C SER A 113 -1.85 15.18 -11.38
N GLY A 114 -0.74 14.44 -11.29
CA GLY A 114 0.60 15.00 -11.20
C GLY A 114 0.98 15.53 -9.83
N GLU A 115 0.07 15.53 -8.85
CA GLU A 115 0.44 15.72 -7.45
C GLU A 115 1.09 14.46 -6.90
N SER A 116 2.08 14.66 -6.04
CA SER A 116 2.64 13.60 -5.23
C SER A 116 2.76 14.02 -3.79
N TYR A 117 2.59 13.06 -2.88
CA TYR A 117 2.66 13.31 -1.46
C TYR A 117 3.71 12.44 -0.82
N ARG A 118 4.73 13.12 -0.30
CA ARG A 118 5.85 12.51 0.41
C ARG A 118 5.57 12.53 1.91
N PHE A 119 5.88 11.42 2.57
CA PHE A 119 5.73 11.25 4.01
C PHE A 119 6.80 10.33 4.61
N PRO A 120 7.10 10.44 5.90
CA PRO A 120 8.05 9.55 6.57
C PRO A 120 7.47 8.15 6.82
N LEU A 121 8.20 7.09 6.44
CA LEU A 121 7.74 5.69 6.62
C LEU A 121 7.59 5.33 8.10
N SER A 122 8.52 5.79 8.93
CA SER A 122 8.52 5.53 10.37
C SER A 122 7.25 6.00 11.06
N HIS A 123 6.61 7.04 10.50
CA HIS A 123 5.38 7.57 11.05
C HIS A 123 4.20 6.61 10.91
N LEU A 124 4.13 5.80 9.84
CA LEU A 124 3.10 4.75 9.72
C LEU A 124 3.18 3.74 10.87
N PHE A 125 4.40 3.35 11.26
CA PHE A 125 4.61 2.43 12.38
C PHE A 125 4.23 3.06 13.71
N LYS A 126 4.58 4.33 13.93
CA LYS A 126 4.16 5.08 15.12
C LYS A 126 2.63 5.26 15.20
N MET A 127 1.96 5.45 14.06
CA MET A 127 0.50 5.46 14.05
C MET A 127 -0.04 4.10 14.52
N ALA A 128 0.58 2.99 14.09
CA ALA A 128 0.21 1.66 14.54
C ALA A 128 0.46 1.37 16.04
N THR A 129 1.26 2.19 16.73
CA THR A 129 1.47 2.06 18.19
C THR A 129 0.38 2.75 19.01
N ASN A 130 -0.54 3.48 18.36
CA ASN A 130 -1.41 4.40 19.07
C ASN A 130 -2.57 3.65 19.77
N ASN A 131 -2.50 3.65 21.11
CA ASN A 131 -3.43 3.07 22.09
C ASN A 131 -4.83 3.77 22.11
N ILE A 132 -5.52 3.85 20.98
CA ILE A 132 -6.90 4.39 20.92
C ILE A 132 -7.80 3.15 20.71
N ILE A 133 -8.53 2.63 21.71
CA ILE A 133 -9.52 3.30 22.58
C ILE A 133 -10.44 4.22 21.76
N ALA A 134 -11.17 3.69 20.79
CA ALA A 134 -12.29 4.42 20.18
C ALA A 134 -13.45 3.54 19.69
N VAL A 135 -13.34 2.21 19.78
CA VAL A 135 -14.47 1.31 19.57
C VAL A 135 -14.65 0.52 20.86
N GLU A 136 -15.64 0.93 21.65
CA GLU A 136 -16.05 0.21 22.85
C GLU A 136 -16.28 -1.28 22.49
N GLY A 137 -15.47 -2.18 23.05
CA GLY A 137 -15.55 -3.63 22.79
C GLY A 137 -14.47 -4.23 21.87
N GLU A 138 -13.60 -3.45 21.21
CA GLU A 138 -12.49 -4.02 20.43
C GLU A 138 -11.25 -4.33 21.29
N ARG A 139 -10.65 -5.52 21.07
CA ARG A 139 -9.39 -5.90 21.72
C ARG A 139 -8.25 -5.02 21.20
N LYS A 140 -7.45 -4.49 22.13
CA LYS A 140 -6.19 -3.79 21.84
C LYS A 140 -5.33 -4.62 20.89
N ASN A 141 -5.05 -4.08 19.71
CA ASN A 141 -4.15 -4.70 18.73
C ASN A 141 -3.08 -3.68 18.35
N ASP A 142 -2.39 -3.17 19.38
CA ASP A 142 -1.38 -2.14 19.23
C ASP A 142 -0.05 -2.77 18.80
N LEU A 143 0.67 -2.05 17.96
CA LEU A 143 2.01 -2.47 17.56
C LEU A 143 2.98 -2.25 18.73
N ASP A 144 3.50 -3.35 19.26
CA ASP A 144 4.61 -3.35 20.19
C ASP A 144 5.94 -3.17 19.43
N LEU A 145 6.48 -1.95 19.45
CA LEU A 145 7.73 -1.61 18.76
C LEU A 145 8.93 -2.44 19.24
N SER A 146 8.92 -2.92 20.50
CA SER A 146 10.02 -3.73 21.04
C SER A 146 10.17 -5.08 20.34
N LYS A 147 9.11 -5.55 19.67
CA LYS A 147 9.11 -6.79 18.89
C LYS A 147 9.62 -6.63 17.47
N LEU A 148 9.79 -5.39 17.00
CA LEU A 148 10.35 -5.12 15.68
C LEU A 148 11.85 -5.43 15.68
N LYS A 149 12.27 -6.25 14.73
CA LYS A 149 13.66 -6.66 14.53
C LYS A 149 14.06 -6.45 13.09
N ALA A 150 15.34 -6.14 12.88
CA ALA A 150 15.88 -6.06 11.53
C ALA A 150 15.65 -7.40 10.82
N GLY A 151 15.20 -7.33 9.57
CA GLY A 151 14.83 -8.48 8.78
C GLY A 151 13.36 -8.88 8.83
N ASN A 152 12.55 -8.34 9.75
CA ASN A 152 11.09 -8.51 9.66
C ASN A 152 10.59 -7.98 8.32
N THR A 153 9.68 -8.73 7.70
CA THR A 153 9.02 -8.33 6.46
C THR A 153 7.71 -7.66 6.80
N VAL A 154 7.45 -6.52 6.18
CA VAL A 154 6.24 -5.74 6.37
C VAL A 154 5.59 -5.51 5.03
N ASP A 155 4.34 -5.95 4.91
CA ASP A 155 3.49 -5.60 3.78
C ASP A 155 2.67 -4.38 4.20
N ILE A 156 2.92 -3.26 3.54
CA ILE A 156 2.17 -2.01 3.73
C ILE A 156 1.13 -1.96 2.63
N ILE A 157 -0.13 -2.00 3.03
CA ILE A 157 -1.27 -2.17 2.13
C ILE A 157 -2.03 -0.86 2.09
N PHE A 158 -2.14 -0.26 0.92
CA PHE A 158 -2.99 0.90 0.67
C PHE A 158 -4.25 0.43 -0.03
N ASN A 159 -5.41 0.81 0.50
CA ASN A 159 -6.66 0.78 -0.23
C ASN A 159 -6.87 2.17 -0.85
N VAL A 160 -6.68 2.29 -2.16
CA VAL A 160 -6.81 3.53 -2.92
C VAL A 160 -8.03 3.42 -3.83
N ASN A 161 -9.04 4.25 -3.63
CA ASN A 161 -10.30 4.20 -4.39
C ASN A 161 -10.90 2.77 -4.50
N GLY A 162 -10.84 1.98 -3.42
CA GLY A 162 -11.31 0.59 -3.42
C GLY A 162 -10.33 -0.43 -4.02
N ARG A 163 -9.17 0.00 -4.52
CA ARG A 163 -8.12 -0.86 -5.09
C ARG A 163 -6.99 -1.07 -4.10
N VAL A 164 -6.56 -2.31 -3.97
CA VAL A 164 -5.50 -2.70 -3.04
C VAL A 164 -4.13 -2.63 -3.71
N GLU A 165 -3.27 -1.74 -3.22
CA GLU A 165 -1.87 -1.62 -3.58
C GLU A 165 -1.00 -2.10 -2.41
N VAL A 166 -0.09 -3.04 -2.66
CA VAL A 166 0.74 -3.65 -1.62
C VAL A 166 2.20 -3.34 -1.90
N VAL A 167 2.86 -2.72 -0.92
CA VAL A 167 4.30 -2.45 -0.96
C VAL A 167 4.96 -3.26 0.15
N ARG A 168 5.83 -4.19 -0.24
CA ARG A 168 6.59 -5.02 0.69
C ARG A 168 7.94 -4.38 1.00
N ILE A 169 8.24 -4.20 2.28
CA ILE A 169 9.54 -3.74 2.76
C ILE A 169 10.15 -4.73 3.75
N LYS A 170 11.46 -4.68 3.88
CA LYS A 170 12.21 -5.40 4.93
C LYS A 170 12.78 -4.36 5.89
N LEU A 171 12.53 -4.55 7.19
CA LEU A 171 13.01 -3.61 8.21
C LEU A 171 14.53 -3.68 8.31
N SER A 172 15.18 -2.51 8.25
CA SER A 172 16.60 -2.34 8.57
C SER A 172 16.76 -1.81 9.99
N HIS A 173 17.96 -1.94 10.57
CA HIS A 173 18.29 -1.30 11.84
C HIS A 173 18.06 0.22 11.79
N ASP A 174 18.46 0.87 10.70
CA ASP A 174 18.28 2.31 10.51
C ASP A 174 16.81 2.71 10.53
N LEU A 175 15.93 1.95 9.86
CA LEU A 175 14.50 2.25 9.85
C LEU A 175 13.89 2.01 11.24
N ILE A 176 14.30 0.95 11.95
CA ILE A 176 13.83 0.69 13.33
C ILE A 176 14.27 1.82 14.27
N ASN A 177 15.52 2.29 14.16
CA ASN A 177 15.99 3.43 14.93
C ASN A 177 15.15 4.68 14.65
N LYS A 178 14.80 4.94 13.38
CA LYS A 178 13.91 6.06 13.00
C LYS A 178 12.45 5.88 13.43
N ILE A 179 11.99 4.64 13.61
CA ILE A 179 10.67 4.34 14.19
C ILE A 179 10.68 4.66 15.68
N ASN A 180 11.74 4.29 16.39
CA ASN A 180 11.91 4.53 17.81
C ASN A 180 12.24 6.00 18.13
N ASP A 181 12.94 6.69 17.24
CA ASP A 181 13.23 8.12 17.34
C ASP A 181 11.94 8.93 17.19
N ASN A 182 11.58 9.75 18.17
CA ASN A 182 10.36 10.54 18.16
C ASN A 182 10.45 11.85 17.38
N THR A 183 11.59 12.13 16.74
CA THR A 183 11.79 13.36 15.98
C THR A 183 11.00 13.33 14.67
N LEU A 184 10.01 14.22 14.53
CA LEU A 184 9.24 14.43 13.30
C LEU A 184 9.54 15.84 12.80
N ASN A 185 10.13 15.96 11.62
CA ASN A 185 10.32 17.26 11.00
C ASN A 185 9.11 17.59 10.13
N LYS A 186 8.58 18.81 10.27
CA LYS A 186 7.46 19.31 9.45
C LYS A 186 7.76 19.19 7.96
N ASN A 187 9.03 19.38 7.60
CA ASN A 187 9.51 19.28 6.23
C ASN A 187 9.47 17.87 5.64
N ASP A 188 9.19 16.83 6.42
CA ASP A 188 9.13 15.45 5.93
C ASP A 188 7.80 15.13 5.24
N PHE A 189 6.76 15.92 5.50
CA PHE A 189 5.45 15.87 4.84
C PHE A 189 5.39 16.95 3.78
N ARG A 190 5.26 16.56 2.51
CA ARG A 190 5.22 17.53 1.41
C ARG A 190 4.28 17.07 0.31
N LEU A 191 3.31 17.92 0.01
CA LEU A 191 2.63 17.89 -1.27
C LEU A 191 3.56 18.53 -2.31
N GLN A 192 3.94 17.77 -3.31
CA GLN A 192 4.68 18.24 -4.48
C GLN A 192 3.71 18.34 -5.65
N LEU A 193 3.77 19.46 -6.35
CA LEU A 193 2.94 19.72 -7.52
C LEU A 193 3.72 19.35 -8.77
N LYS A 194 3.02 19.06 -9.87
CA LYS A 194 3.58 18.64 -11.17
C LYS A 194 4.69 19.55 -11.73
N HIS A 195 4.80 20.79 -11.22
CA HIS A 195 5.67 21.84 -11.75
C HIS A 195 6.54 22.55 -10.69
N SER A 196 6.73 21.97 -9.50
CA SER A 196 7.58 22.55 -8.44
C SER A 196 8.98 21.95 -8.38
#